data_AF-A0A960EKV8-F1
#
_entry.id   AF-A0A960EKV8-F1
#
_cell.length_a   1.000
_cell.length_b   1.000
_cell.length_c   1.000
_cell.angle_alpha   90.00
_cell.angle_beta   90.00
_cell.angle_gamma   90.00
#
_symmetry.space_group_name_H-M   'P 1'
#
loop_
_entity.id
_entity.type
_entity.pdbx_description
1 polymer ?
#
loop_
_entity_poly.entity_id
_entity_poly.type
_entity_poly.pdbx_seq_one_letter_code
_entity_poly.pdbx_strand_id
1 'polypeptide(L)'
;YEDQAAELLIPAPISDAELDELRRLAAQAYRACRCDGMARVDFFYDQNVRGWLVNEINTIPGFTPFSMFPRLFAASGLAYSALIERLIDDAVRRHADRSSKAGQQRPDRSAAQELASNG
;
A
#
# COMPACT_ATOMS: atom_id res chain seq x y z
N TYR A 1 26.79 18.63 8.00
CA TYR A 1 25.88 17.52 7.73
C TYR A 1 26.76 16.37 7.29
N GLU A 2 27.02 15.43 8.19
CA GLU A 2 27.77 14.22 7.87
C GLU A 2 26.80 13.24 7.20
N ASP A 3 27.11 12.85 5.96
CA ASP A 3 26.38 11.84 5.19
C ASP A 3 26.61 10.43 5.76
N GLN A 4 26.16 10.19 6.99
CA GLN A 4 25.94 8.83 7.46
C GLN A 4 24.63 8.32 6.85
N ALA A 5 24.70 7.91 5.59
CA ALA A 5 23.60 7.17 4.97
C ALA A 5 23.31 5.93 5.82
N ALA A 6 22.06 5.74 6.22
CA ALA A 6 21.65 4.55 6.96
C ALA A 6 21.97 3.29 6.13
N GLU A 7 22.68 2.34 6.74
CA GLU A 7 22.96 1.06 6.11
C GLU A 7 21.66 0.25 5.96
N LEU A 8 21.42 -0.25 4.76
CA LEU A 8 20.27 -1.12 4.50
C LEU A 8 20.70 -2.58 4.55
N LEU A 9 20.25 -3.27 5.60
CA LEU A 9 20.35 -4.72 5.73
C LEU A 9 19.06 -5.37 5.26
N ILE A 10 19.16 -6.25 4.25
CA ILE A 10 18.04 -7.08 3.79
C ILE A 10 18.54 -8.53 3.69
N PRO A 11 17.97 -9.48 4.45
CA PRO A 11 16.94 -9.27 5.48
C PRO A 11 17.47 -8.49 6.69
N ALA A 12 16.56 -7.87 7.44
CA ALA A 12 16.91 -7.26 8.72
C ALA A 12 17.36 -8.34 9.72
N PRO A 13 18.37 -8.07 10.57
CA PRO A 13 18.88 -9.04 11.55
C PRO A 13 17.94 -9.16 12.77
N ILE A 14 16.73 -9.66 12.53
CA ILE A 14 15.67 -9.89 13.53
C ILE A 14 15.19 -11.34 13.44
N SER A 15 14.53 -11.83 14.49
CA SER A 15 13.94 -13.17 14.50
C SER A 15 12.77 -13.30 13.53
N ASP A 16 12.46 -14.52 13.10
CA ASP A 16 11.29 -14.79 12.26
C ASP A 16 9.97 -14.34 12.92
N ALA A 17 9.88 -14.49 14.25
CA ALA A 17 8.72 -14.04 15.02
C ALA A 17 8.54 -12.51 14.98
N GLU A 18 9.64 -11.76 15.07
CA GLU A 18 9.61 -10.30 14.92
C GLU A 18 9.26 -9.88 13.49
N LEU A 19 9.78 -10.58 12.48
CA LEU A 19 9.47 -10.32 11.09
C LEU A 19 7.98 -10.56 10.78
N ASP A 20 7.40 -11.63 11.31
CA ASP A 20 5.98 -11.94 11.14
C ASP A 20 5.09 -10.92 11.85
N GLU A 21 5.47 -10.45 13.04
CA GLU A 21 4.77 -9.37 13.74
C GLU A 21 4.84 -8.05 12.94
N LEU A 22 6.01 -7.69 12.42
CA LEU A 22 6.18 -6.52 11.55
C LEU A 22 5.29 -6.60 10.29
N ARG A 23 5.24 -7.76 9.62
CA ARG A 23 4.37 -7.97 8.46
C ARG A 23 2.89 -7.79 8.84
N ARG A 24 2.48 -8.33 9.99
CA ARG A 24 1.11 -8.20 10.51
C ARG A 24 0.77 -6.73 10.79
N LEU A 25 1.64 -6.00 11.47
CA LEU A 25 1.48 -4.58 11.78
C LEU A 25 1.47 -3.72 10.52
N ALA A 26 2.35 -3.97 9.56
CA ALA A 26 2.39 -3.25 8.29
C ALA A 26 1.08 -3.43 7.51
N ALA A 27 0.56 -4.66 7.45
CA ALA A 27 -0.72 -4.94 6.80
C ALA A 27 -1.91 -4.29 7.56
N GLN A 28 -1.84 -4.21 8.89
CA GLN A 28 -2.84 -3.51 9.69
C GLN A 28 -2.84 -1.99 9.42
N ALA A 29 -1.66 -1.37 9.43
CA ALA A 29 -1.46 0.04 9.14
C ALA A 29 -1.96 0.39 7.72
N TYR A 30 -1.57 -0.41 6.72
CA TYR A 30 -2.03 -0.27 5.33
C TYR A 30 -3.56 -0.26 5.21
N ARG A 31 -4.24 -1.22 5.86
CA ARG A 31 -5.71 -1.30 5.85
C ARG A 31 -6.35 -0.15 6.62
N ALA A 32 -5.81 0.21 7.78
CA ALA A 32 -6.35 1.29 8.62
C ALA A 32 -6.33 2.63 7.88
N CYS A 33 -5.29 2.87 7.07
CA CYS A 33 -5.16 4.06 6.25
C CYS A 33 -5.87 3.97 4.89
N ARG A 34 -6.62 2.89 4.63
CA ARG A 34 -7.33 2.64 3.37
C ARG A 34 -6.40 2.78 2.15
N CYS A 35 -5.16 2.34 2.29
CA CYS A 35 -4.20 2.34 1.20
C CYS A 35 -4.67 1.39 0.08
N ASP A 36 -4.28 1.72 -1.14
CA ASP A 36 -4.58 0.95 -2.35
C ASP A 36 -3.31 0.85 -3.20
N GLY A 37 -3.11 -0.30 -3.86
CA GLY A 37 -1.93 -0.55 -4.69
C GLY A 37 -0.71 -0.84 -3.83
N MET A 38 0.05 0.17 -3.47
CA MET A 38 1.32 0.02 -2.76
C MET A 38 1.47 1.00 -1.59
N ALA A 39 2.22 0.59 -0.58
CA ALA A 39 2.80 1.47 0.40
C ALA A 39 4.04 0.82 1.00
N ARG A 40 5.03 1.62 1.39
CA ARG A 40 6.08 1.22 2.33
C ARG A 40 5.67 1.65 3.72
N VAL A 41 5.77 0.75 4.70
CA VAL A 41 5.50 1.08 6.11
C VAL A 41 6.82 1.04 6.85
N ASP A 42 7.19 2.18 7.42
CA ASP A 42 8.45 2.34 8.13
C ASP A 42 8.19 2.25 9.63
N PHE A 43 9.06 1.53 10.34
CA PHE A 43 8.92 1.27 11.78
C PHE A 43 10.14 1.76 12.55
N PHE A 44 9.89 2.17 13.79
CA PHE A 44 10.90 2.20 14.84
C PHE A 44 10.73 1.01 15.77
N TYR A 45 11.81 0.64 16.45
CA TYR A 45 11.78 -0.34 17.53
C TYR A 45 12.21 0.32 18.84
N ASP A 46 11.32 0.37 19.82
CA ASP A 46 11.65 0.79 21.19
C ASP A 46 12.01 -0.45 22.02
N GLN A 47 13.29 -0.56 22.37
CA GLN A 47 13.84 -1.67 23.17
C GLN A 47 13.32 -1.72 24.61
N ASN A 48 12.68 -0.65 25.11
CA ASN A 48 12.29 -0.58 26.51
C ASN A 48 10.89 -1.16 26.76
N VAL A 49 9.86 -0.51 26.21
CA VAL A 49 8.47 -0.78 26.64
C VAL A 49 7.52 -0.96 25.47
N ARG A 50 7.72 -0.23 24.37
CA ARG A 50 6.67 -0.12 23.34
C ARG A 50 6.85 -1.09 22.17
N GLY A 51 8.04 -1.66 21.98
CA GLY A 51 8.32 -2.55 20.84
C GLY A 51 8.20 -1.82 19.51
N TRP A 52 7.54 -2.45 18.52
CA TRP A 52 7.37 -1.90 17.18
C TRP A 52 6.41 -0.70 17.16
N LEU A 53 6.88 0.42 16.62
CA LEU A 53 6.11 1.66 16.45
C LEU A 53 6.05 2.02 14.97
N VAL A 54 4.84 2.22 14.43
CA VAL A 54 4.67 2.75 13.07
C VAL A 54 5.18 4.19 13.05
N ASN A 55 6.15 4.47 12.18
CA ASN A 55 6.70 5.80 11.97
C ASN A 55 5.98 6.51 10.80
N GLU A 56 6.00 5.88 9.62
CA GLU A 56 5.46 6.47 8.39
C GLU A 56 4.78 5.40 7.53
N ILE A 57 3.73 5.79 6.80
CA ILE A 57 3.17 5.02 5.68
C ILE A 57 3.38 5.85 4.42
N ASN A 58 4.32 5.43 3.57
CA ASN A 58 4.62 6.08 2.31
C ASN A 58 3.87 5.40 1.16
N THR A 59 2.83 6.05 0.64
CA THR A 59 1.96 5.52 -0.41
C THR A 59 2.55 5.64 -1.82
N ILE A 60 3.61 6.43 -2.02
CA ILE A 60 4.35 6.55 -3.28
C ILE A 60 5.85 6.47 -2.96
N PRO A 61 6.34 5.28 -2.60
CA PRO A 61 7.75 5.11 -2.26
C PRO A 61 8.61 5.33 -3.51
N GLY A 62 9.89 5.68 -3.30
CA GLY A 62 10.87 5.68 -4.37
C GLY A 62 10.85 4.35 -5.12
N PHE A 63 10.81 4.43 -6.45
CA PHE A 63 10.48 3.27 -7.30
C PHE A 63 11.55 2.93 -8.33
N THR A 64 12.77 3.45 -8.19
CA THR A 64 13.88 2.99 -9.03
C THR A 64 14.33 1.60 -8.58
N PRO A 65 15.03 0.81 -9.41
CA PRO A 65 15.55 -0.51 -8.99
C PRO A 65 16.39 -0.51 -7.70
N PHE A 66 17.02 0.63 -7.39
CA PHE A 66 17.86 0.81 -6.20
C PHE A 66 17.09 1.31 -4.98
N SER A 67 15.84 1.73 -5.15
CA SER A 67 15.01 2.23 -4.07
C SER A 67 14.60 1.11 -3.12
N MET A 68 14.31 1.46 -1.86
CA MET A 68 14.01 0.50 -0.80
C MET A 68 12.88 -0.46 -1.17
N PHE A 69 11.78 0.08 -1.72
CA PHE A 69 10.56 -0.70 -1.96
C PHE A 69 10.81 -1.84 -2.97
N PRO A 70 11.33 -1.59 -4.20
CA PRO A 70 11.73 -2.68 -5.10
C PRO A 70 12.73 -3.68 -4.53
N ARG A 71 13.73 -3.22 -3.75
CA ARG A 71 14.76 -4.11 -3.17
C ARG A 71 14.18 -5.11 -2.16
N LEU A 72 13.20 -4.69 -1.36
CA LEU A 72 12.52 -5.60 -0.40
C LEU A 72 11.74 -6.71 -1.13
N PHE A 73 11.08 -6.38 -2.24
CA PHE A 73 10.41 -7.38 -3.08
C PHE A 73 11.40 -8.33 -3.76
N ALA A 74 12.51 -7.81 -4.29
CA ALA A 74 13.55 -8.64 -4.90
C ALA A 74 14.14 -9.65 -3.91
N ALA A 75 14.43 -9.22 -2.68
CA ALA A 75 14.87 -10.11 -1.61
C ALA A 75 13.82 -11.14 -1.18
N SER A 76 12.53 -10.85 -1.43
CA SER A 76 11.41 -11.77 -1.22
C SER A 76 11.14 -12.68 -2.44
N GLY A 77 11.98 -12.61 -3.48
CA GLY A 77 11.89 -13.44 -4.68
C GLY A 77 11.04 -12.85 -5.82
N LEU A 78 10.55 -11.61 -5.72
CA LEU A 78 9.78 -10.96 -6.78
C LEU A 78 10.66 -10.01 -7.58
N ALA A 79 10.88 -10.32 -8.86
CA ALA A 79 11.64 -9.48 -9.77
C ALA A 79 10.98 -8.11 -9.97
N TYR A 80 11.80 -7.08 -10.25
CA TYR A 80 11.32 -5.70 -10.41
C TYR A 80 10.28 -5.54 -11.53
N SER A 81 10.46 -6.21 -12.68
CA SER A 81 9.47 -6.19 -13.76
C SER A 81 8.15 -6.82 -13.32
N ALA A 82 8.20 -7.97 -12.66
CA ALA A 82 7.01 -8.66 -12.15
C ALA A 82 6.27 -7.83 -11.08
N LEU A 83 7.00 -7.05 -10.27
CA LEU A 83 6.40 -6.09 -9.34
C LEU A 83 5.64 -4.98 -10.08
N ILE A 84 6.22 -4.41 -11.14
CA ILE A 84 5.55 -3.40 -11.97
C ILE A 84 4.29 -3.97 -12.61
N GLU A 85 4.40 -5.13 -13.25
CA GLU A 85 3.26 -5.82 -13.89
C GLU A 85 2.13 -6.02 -12.89
N ARG A 86 2.45 -6.55 -11.70
CA ARG A 86 1.45 -6.78 -10.65
C ARG A 86 0.75 -5.50 -10.21
N LEU A 87 1.47 -4.39 -10.05
CA LEU A 87 0.86 -3.11 -9.66
C LEU A 87 -0.03 -2.53 -10.75
N ILE A 88 0.35 -2.68 -12.03
CA ILE A 88 -0.47 -2.27 -13.18
C ILE A 88 -1.75 -3.10 -13.23
N ASP A 89 -1.65 -4.43 -13.12
CA ASP A 89 -2.80 -5.33 -13.14
C ASP A 89 -3.78 -5.02 -11.99
N ASP A 90 -3.25 -4.78 -10.79
CA ASP A 90 -4.03 -4.39 -9.63
C ASP A 90 -4.72 -3.02 -9.84
N ALA A 91 -4.05 -2.08 -10.50
CA ALA A 91 -4.61 -0.77 -10.85
C ALA A 91 -5.76 -0.88 -11.86
N VAL A 92 -5.57 -1.65 -12.94
CA VAL A 92 -6.58 -1.89 -13.98
C VAL A 92 -7.81 -2.57 -13.39
N ARG A 93 -7.62 -3.63 -12.59
CA ARG A 93 -8.71 -4.36 -11.94
C ARG A 93 -9.53 -3.45 -11.03
N ARG A 94 -8.87 -2.68 -10.16
CA ARG A 94 -9.54 -1.72 -9.26
C ARG A 94 -10.30 -0.64 -10.04
N HIS A 95 -9.74 -0.18 -11.16
CA HIS A 95 -10.43 0.77 -12.03
C HIS A 95 -11.73 0.18 -12.60
N ALA A 96 -11.67 -1.05 -13.13
CA ALA A 96 -12.85 -1.76 -13.65
C ALA A 96 -13.94 -1.96 -12.58
N ASP A 97 -13.54 -2.34 -11.35
CA ASP A 97 -14.47 -2.53 -10.23
C ASP A 97 -15.20 -1.24 -9.83
N ARG A 98 -14.48 -0.11 -9.80
CA ARG A 98 -15.08 1.20 -9.50
C ARG A 98 -16.01 1.67 -10.60
N SER A 99 -15.62 1.50 -11.87
CA SER A 99 -16.44 1.88 -13.02
C SER A 99 -17.75 1.07 -13.07
N SER A 100 -17.69 -0.22 -12.72
CA SER A 100 -18.88 -1.09 -12.62
C SER A 100 -19.84 -0.64 -11.52
N LYS A 101 -19.31 -0.34 -10.31
CA LYS A 101 -20.12 0.13 -9.17
C LYS A 101 -20.74 1.52 -9.41
N ALA A 102 -20.01 2.41 -10.08
CA ALA A 102 -20.50 3.74 -10.42
C ALA A 102 -21.65 3.71 -11.45
N GLY A 103 -21.66 2.72 -12.34
CA GLY A 103 -22.75 2.49 -13.29
C GLY A 103 -24.05 1.99 -12.63
N GLN A 104 -23.93 1.26 -11.52
CA GLN A 104 -25.06 0.68 -10.79
C GLN A 104 -25.72 1.65 -9.78
N GLN A 105 -25.05 2.75 -9.43
CA GLN A 105 -25.51 3.72 -8.43
C GLN A 105 -26.15 4.99 -9.01
N ARG A 106 -26.25 5.16 -10.33
CA ARG A 106 -26.98 6.30 -10.90
C ARG A 106 -28.48 5.97 -10.91
N PRO A 107 -29.32 6.62 -10.07
CA PRO A 107 -30.75 6.53 -10.27
C PRO A 107 -31.06 7.20 -11.62
N ASP A 108 -31.91 6.57 -12.41
CA ASP A 108 -32.37 7.12 -13.67
C ASP A 108 -33.00 8.50 -13.40
N ARG A 109 -32.37 9.56 -13.95
CA ARG A 109 -32.87 10.94 -13.83
C ARG A 109 -34.16 11.15 -14.62
N SER A 110 -34.58 10.21 -15.48
CA SER A 110 -35.82 10.30 -16.25
C SER A 110 -37.07 10.26 -15.36
N ALA A 111 -37.06 9.49 -14.27
CA ALA A 111 -38.22 9.34 -13.38
C ALA A 111 -38.50 10.59 -12.50
N ALA A 112 -37.52 11.48 -12.34
CA ALA A 112 -37.67 12.71 -11.54
C ALA A 112 -38.30 13.87 -12.32
N GLN A 113 -38.36 13.79 -13.66
CA GLN A 113 -38.96 14.83 -14.50
C GLN A 113 -40.45 14.60 -14.80
N GLU A 114 -40.96 13.36 -14.71
CA GLU A 114 -42.39 13.07 -14.91
C GLU A 114 -43.27 13.42 -13.69
N LEU A 115 -42.71 13.53 -12.50
CA LEU A 115 -43.46 13.92 -11.29
C LEU A 115 -43.62 15.45 -11.14
N ALA A 116 -42.86 16.25 -11.88
CA ALA A 116 -42.91 17.72 -11.82
C ALA A 116 -43.80 18.36 -12.90
N SER A 117 -44.31 17.57 -13.84
CA SER A 117 -45.19 18.03 -14.94
C SER A 117 -46.68 17.72 -14.73
N ASN A 118 -47.04 17.06 -13.63
CA ASN A 118 -48.41 16.66 -13.29
C ASN A 118 -48.93 17.27 -11.96
N GLY A 119 -48.30 18.35 -11.48
CA GLY A 119 -48.71 19.08 -10.26
C GLY A 119 -49.19 20.49 -10.55
#